data_AF-A0A4Q4Y261-F1
#
_entry.id   AF-A0A4Q4Y261-F1
#
_cell.length_a   1.000
_cell.length_b   1.000
_cell.length_c   1.000
_cell.angle_alpha   90.00
_cell.angle_beta   90.00
_cell.angle_gamma   90.00
#
_symmetry.space_group_name_H-M   'P 1'
#
loop_
_entity.id
_entity.type
_entity.pdbx_description
1 polymer ?
#
loop_
_entity_poly.entity_id
_entity_poly.type
_entity_poly.pdbx_seq_one_letter_code
_entity_poly.pdbx_strand_id
1 'polypeptide(L)'
;MASLWETVAYLFRTVSTRHQNIAGVYIVYRVFILMSPLWVNTFIYLLFKRMVHYFAPSRKVLSIPTLPFGVGSMLLHITACVVQLVGASMGVPSALPEQRAHGMHACMAGMALQLALIVVFIVYALKFHFDTHRLEVRGGGSFSTTWRSSWLSFLIATYASLACIVLRIVYRIIEFSSTSTAVDNPVSANESYFYALEAAPMVLVILAFNIVHPGLVFIGQNADMPGFFGTCVALVRRRIGQKELTQSSEKDEVFMKDV
;
A
#
# COMPACT_ATOMS: atom_id res chain seq x y z
N MET A 1 13.02 0.52 -6.32
CA MET A 1 12.86 -0.57 -5.34
C MET A 1 11.83 -1.60 -5.80
N ALA A 2 10.57 -1.24 -6.04
CA ALA A 2 9.55 -2.17 -6.56
C ALA A 2 10.00 -2.90 -7.84
N SER A 3 10.50 -2.16 -8.84
CA SER A 3 11.02 -2.73 -10.10
C SER A 3 12.14 -3.75 -9.89
N LEU A 4 13.08 -3.50 -8.98
CA LEU A 4 14.18 -4.43 -8.67
C LEU A 4 13.65 -5.74 -8.07
N TRP A 5 12.72 -5.65 -7.12
CA TRP A 5 12.13 -6.82 -6.47
C TRP A 5 11.32 -7.65 -7.46
N GLU A 6 10.63 -6.99 -8.37
CA GLU A 6 9.88 -7.64 -9.43
C GLU A 6 10.79 -8.33 -10.45
N THR A 7 11.89 -7.69 -10.87
CA THR A 7 12.91 -8.32 -11.71
C THR A 7 13.50 -9.56 -11.04
N VAL A 8 13.82 -9.47 -9.74
CA VAL A 8 14.33 -10.61 -8.96
C VAL A 8 13.29 -11.73 -8.90
N ALA A 9 12.01 -11.40 -8.67
CA ALA A 9 10.94 -12.39 -8.66
C ALA A 9 10.85 -13.16 -9.98
N TYR A 10 10.84 -12.46 -11.13
CA TYR A 10 10.77 -13.12 -12.44
C TYR A 10 12.03 -13.89 -12.81
N LEU A 11 13.20 -13.45 -12.33
CA LEU A 11 14.44 -14.22 -12.48
C LEU A 11 14.33 -15.56 -11.75
N PHE A 12 13.91 -15.55 -10.48
CA PHE A 12 13.69 -16.78 -9.71
C PHE A 12 12.55 -17.63 -10.30
N ARG A 13 11.50 -17.01 -10.88
CA ARG A 13 10.46 -17.75 -11.60
C ARG A 13 11.04 -18.52 -12.79
N THR A 14 11.91 -17.88 -13.57
CA THR A 14 12.56 -18.51 -14.73
C THR A 14 13.43 -19.70 -14.33
N VAL A 15 14.08 -19.62 -13.16
CA VAL A 15 14.82 -20.77 -12.59
C VAL A 15 13.87 -21.84 -12.07
N SER A 16 12.76 -21.44 -11.44
CA SER A 16 11.75 -22.36 -10.91
C SER A 16 11.04 -23.18 -11.98
N THR A 17 10.82 -22.61 -13.17
CA THR A 17 10.20 -23.36 -14.29
C THR A 17 11.12 -24.43 -14.84
N ARG A 18 12.45 -24.26 -14.72
CA ARG A 18 13.44 -25.28 -15.10
C ARG A 18 13.73 -26.30 -14.00
N HIS A 19 13.59 -25.91 -12.73
CA HIS A 19 13.85 -26.75 -11.56
C HIS A 19 12.67 -26.79 -10.61
N GLN A 20 11.56 -27.42 -11.05
CA GLN A 20 10.32 -27.54 -10.27
C GLN A 20 10.47 -28.35 -8.98
N ASN A 21 11.55 -29.13 -8.87
CA ASN A 21 11.82 -30.04 -7.76
C ASN A 21 12.33 -29.29 -6.50
N ILE A 22 12.74 -28.02 -6.64
CA ILE A 22 13.34 -27.24 -5.56
C ILE A 22 12.31 -26.29 -4.97
N ALA A 23 11.62 -26.74 -3.91
CA ALA A 23 10.60 -25.95 -3.22
C ALA A 23 11.12 -24.58 -2.72
N GLY A 24 12.40 -24.47 -2.37
CA GLY A 24 13.02 -23.22 -1.93
C GLY A 24 12.98 -22.12 -3.00
N VAL A 25 13.26 -22.46 -4.27
CA VAL A 25 13.24 -21.48 -5.38
C VAL A 25 11.82 -20.96 -5.61
N TYR A 26 10.83 -21.84 -5.52
CA TYR A 26 9.42 -21.48 -5.63
C TYR A 26 8.95 -20.55 -4.50
N ILE A 27 9.36 -20.84 -3.26
CA ILE A 27 9.06 -19.99 -2.10
C ILE A 27 9.69 -18.61 -2.29
N VAL A 28 10.98 -18.54 -2.66
CA VAL A 28 11.69 -17.27 -2.87
C VAL A 28 10.97 -16.42 -3.92
N TYR A 29 10.66 -16.99 -5.08
CA TYR A 29 9.88 -16.32 -6.13
C TYR A 29 8.55 -15.77 -5.57
N ARG A 30 7.78 -16.60 -4.86
CA ARG A 30 6.51 -16.19 -4.26
C ARG A 30 6.68 -15.03 -3.28
N VAL A 31 7.68 -15.08 -2.41
CA VAL A 31 7.92 -14.00 -1.44
C VAL A 31 8.21 -12.68 -2.15
N PHE A 32 9.13 -12.68 -3.13
CA PHE A 32 9.48 -11.45 -3.84
C PHE A 32 8.29 -10.86 -4.61
N ILE A 33 7.49 -11.71 -5.26
CA ILE A 33 6.34 -11.24 -6.03
C ILE A 33 5.19 -10.74 -5.15
N LEU A 34 5.04 -11.29 -3.94
CA LEU A 34 4.07 -10.80 -2.95
C LEU A 34 4.53 -9.50 -2.28
N MET A 35 5.84 -9.28 -2.15
CA MET A 35 6.40 -8.05 -1.56
C MET A 35 6.44 -6.86 -2.51
N SER A 36 6.62 -7.08 -3.82
CA SER A 36 6.65 -5.99 -4.82
C SER A 36 5.50 -4.96 -4.68
N PRO A 37 4.21 -5.37 -4.63
CA PRO A 37 3.09 -4.41 -4.53
C PRO A 37 3.12 -3.53 -3.28
N LEU A 38 3.71 -3.99 -2.16
CA LEU A 38 3.81 -3.19 -0.94
C LEU A 38 4.63 -1.93 -1.18
N TRP A 39 5.75 -2.06 -1.89
CA TRP A 39 6.62 -0.93 -2.22
C TRP A 39 5.92 0.08 -3.12
N VAL A 40 5.16 -0.40 -4.11
CA VAL A 40 4.36 0.46 -4.99
C VAL A 40 3.30 1.19 -4.19
N ASN A 41 2.59 0.49 -3.30
CA ASN A 41 1.53 1.08 -2.49
C ASN A 41 2.08 2.10 -1.48
N THR A 42 3.19 1.80 -0.80
CA THR A 42 3.89 2.76 0.07
C THR A 42 4.33 4.00 -0.70
N PHE A 43 4.85 3.82 -1.92
CA PHE A 43 5.24 4.94 -2.78
C PHE A 43 4.05 5.84 -3.11
N ILE A 44 2.92 5.27 -3.53
CA ILE A 44 1.67 5.98 -3.80
C ILE A 44 1.18 6.74 -2.55
N TYR A 45 1.28 6.15 -1.36
CA TYR A 45 0.91 6.83 -0.12
C TYR A 45 1.81 8.02 0.22
N LEU A 46 3.13 7.89 0.03
CA LEU A 46 4.06 9.00 0.26
C LEU A 46 3.80 10.14 -0.72
N LEU A 47 3.57 9.79 -1.98
CA LEU A 47 3.19 10.68 -3.05
C LEU A 47 1.89 11.44 -2.74
N PHE A 48 0.84 10.73 -2.37
CA PHE A 48 -0.43 11.34 -1.97
C PHE A 48 -0.30 12.19 -0.71
N LYS A 49 0.44 11.74 0.31
CA LYS A 49 0.72 12.55 1.51
C LYS A 49 1.40 13.87 1.15
N ARG A 50 2.37 13.85 0.24
CA ARG A 50 3.05 15.05 -0.25
C ARG A 50 2.10 15.99 -0.99
N MET A 51 1.21 15.43 -1.80
CA MET A 51 0.14 16.20 -2.47
C MET A 51 -0.78 16.89 -1.47
N VAL A 52 -1.30 16.15 -0.49
CA VAL A 52 -2.18 16.71 0.55
C VAL A 52 -1.47 17.81 1.33
N HIS A 53 -0.18 17.63 1.65
CA HIS A 53 0.60 18.64 2.37
C HIS A 53 0.75 19.94 1.57
N TYR A 54 0.98 19.83 0.25
CA TYR A 54 1.20 21.00 -0.60
C TYR A 54 -0.10 21.78 -0.89
N PHE A 55 -1.22 21.08 -1.10
CA PHE A 55 -2.51 21.70 -1.47
C PHE A 55 -3.33 22.20 -0.29
N ALA A 56 -3.00 21.82 0.95
CA ALA A 56 -3.72 22.24 2.15
C ALA A 56 -2.83 23.00 3.14
N PRO A 57 -2.62 24.32 2.96
CA PRO A 57 -1.98 25.19 3.95
C PRO A 57 -2.76 25.20 5.28
N SER A 58 -4.09 25.03 5.19
CA SER A 58 -4.94 24.79 6.35
C SER A 58 -4.94 23.28 6.63
N ARG A 59 -4.23 22.85 7.67
CA ARG A 59 -3.92 21.46 8.05
C ARG A 59 -5.12 20.54 8.36
N LYS A 60 -6.25 20.69 7.67
CA LYS A 60 -7.53 20.03 7.95
C LYS A 60 -8.33 19.82 6.66
N VAL A 61 -7.90 18.92 5.77
CA VAL A 61 -8.79 18.44 4.67
C VAL A 61 -9.82 17.42 5.19
N LEU A 62 -9.87 17.13 6.50
CA LEU A 62 -10.87 16.20 7.03
C LEU A 62 -11.21 16.35 8.50
N SER A 63 -10.76 17.39 9.21
CA SER A 63 -10.79 17.40 10.68
C SER A 63 -10.10 16.20 11.38
N ILE A 64 -9.52 15.27 10.61
CA ILE A 64 -8.71 14.14 11.07
C ILE A 64 -7.26 14.47 10.72
N PRO A 65 -6.32 14.41 11.68
CA PRO A 65 -4.91 14.59 11.38
C PRO A 65 -4.46 13.50 10.39
N THR A 66 -4.00 13.92 9.21
CA THR A 66 -3.52 13.07 8.09
C THR A 66 -2.30 12.22 8.46
N LEU A 67 -1.62 12.59 9.55
CA LEU A 67 -0.38 12.00 10.04
C LEU A 67 -0.56 10.61 10.69
N PRO A 68 -1.42 10.40 11.70
CA PRO A 68 -1.67 9.07 12.27
C PRO A 68 -2.32 8.09 11.29
N PHE A 69 -3.12 8.56 10.33
CA PHE A 69 -3.78 7.69 9.35
C PHE A 69 -2.76 7.01 8.41
N GLY A 70 -1.77 7.76 7.90
CA GLY A 70 -0.74 7.21 7.02
C GLY A 70 0.18 6.21 7.73
N VAL A 71 0.58 6.50 8.97
CA VAL A 71 1.45 5.62 9.76
C VAL A 71 0.72 4.34 10.18
N GLY A 72 -0.52 4.45 10.64
CA GLY A 72 -1.34 3.28 11.00
C GLY A 72 -1.61 2.37 9.81
N SER A 73 -1.97 2.95 8.66
CA SER A 73 -2.21 2.18 7.44
C SER A 73 -0.96 1.44 6.96
N MET A 74 0.21 2.06 7.04
CA MET A 74 1.47 1.40 6.68
C MET A 74 1.81 0.24 7.63
N LEU A 75 1.59 0.39 8.93
CA LEU A 75 1.77 -0.70 9.88
C LEU A 75 0.82 -1.87 9.58
N LEU A 76 -0.45 -1.58 9.29
CA LEU A 76 -1.42 -2.61 8.90
C LEU A 76 -1.03 -3.32 7.60
N HIS A 77 -0.45 -2.62 6.62
CA HIS A 77 0.09 -3.24 5.39
C HIS A 77 1.26 -4.17 5.69
N ILE A 78 2.16 -3.80 6.59
CA ILE A 78 3.25 -4.66 7.04
C ILE A 78 2.70 -5.89 7.77
N THR A 79 1.72 -5.73 8.64
CA THR A 79 1.06 -6.87 9.31
C THR A 79 0.40 -7.80 8.31
N ALA A 80 -0.32 -7.27 7.32
CA ALA A 80 -0.94 -8.05 6.26
C ALA A 80 0.11 -8.86 5.46
N CYS A 81 1.25 -8.23 5.19
CA CYS A 81 2.42 -8.84 4.56
C CYS A 81 3.00 -10.00 5.37
N VAL A 82 3.17 -9.84 6.69
CA VAL A 82 3.67 -10.90 7.56
C VAL A 82 2.70 -12.08 7.58
N VAL A 83 1.39 -11.83 7.72
CA VAL A 83 0.36 -12.89 7.65
C VAL A 83 0.43 -13.63 6.32
N GLN A 84 0.61 -12.91 5.22
CA GLN A 84 0.71 -13.49 3.90
C GLN A 84 1.98 -14.35 3.70
N LEU A 85 3.11 -13.92 4.27
CA LEU A 85 4.37 -14.65 4.24
C LEU A 85 4.31 -15.94 5.06
N VAL A 86 3.71 -15.88 6.24
CA VAL A 86 3.46 -17.06 7.08
C VAL A 86 2.51 -18.03 6.38
N GLY A 87 1.43 -17.53 5.78
CA GLY A 87 0.54 -18.36 4.96
C GLY A 87 1.26 -19.04 3.80
N ALA A 88 2.18 -18.31 3.13
CA ALA A 88 2.89 -18.81 1.97
C ALA A 88 3.91 -19.90 2.34
N SER A 89 4.55 -19.80 3.51
CA SER A 89 5.48 -20.82 4.01
C SER A 89 4.78 -22.08 4.52
N MET A 90 3.52 -21.96 4.97
CA MET A 90 2.69 -23.11 5.36
C MET A 90 2.02 -23.78 4.15
N GLY A 91 1.71 -23.00 3.10
CA GLY A 91 1.03 -23.44 1.88
C GLY A 91 1.92 -24.14 0.84
N VAL A 92 3.02 -24.77 1.25
CA VAL A 92 4.01 -25.37 0.33
C VAL A 92 3.48 -26.69 -0.26
N PRO A 93 3.81 -27.03 -1.53
CA PRO A 93 3.35 -28.28 -2.17
C PRO A 93 3.77 -29.58 -1.48
N SER A 94 4.74 -29.53 -0.55
CA SER A 94 5.17 -30.69 0.24
C SER A 94 4.43 -30.83 1.58
N ALA A 95 3.62 -29.85 1.98
CA ALA A 95 2.87 -29.89 3.24
C ALA A 95 1.60 -30.76 3.13
N LEU A 96 1.11 -31.24 4.28
CA LEU A 96 -0.15 -31.99 4.38
C LEU A 96 -1.32 -31.19 3.80
N PRO A 97 -2.35 -31.84 3.24
CA PRO A 97 -3.50 -31.16 2.63
C PRO A 97 -4.18 -30.13 3.54
N GLU A 98 -4.38 -30.48 4.82
CA GLU A 98 -4.99 -29.59 5.81
C GLU A 98 -4.10 -28.36 6.10
N GLN A 99 -2.80 -28.58 6.29
CA GLN A 99 -1.84 -27.51 6.54
C GLN A 99 -1.70 -26.57 5.33
N ARG A 100 -1.78 -27.13 4.12
CA ARG A 100 -1.77 -26.36 2.88
C ARG A 100 -3.00 -25.47 2.77
N ALA A 101 -4.18 -26.02 3.04
CA ALA A 101 -5.43 -25.25 3.04
C ALA A 101 -5.37 -24.10 4.05
N HIS A 102 -4.90 -24.36 5.28
CA HIS A 102 -4.72 -23.33 6.30
C HIS A 102 -3.74 -22.23 5.85
N GLY A 103 -2.61 -22.61 5.25
CA GLY A 103 -1.64 -21.65 4.71
C GLY A 103 -2.22 -20.78 3.60
N MET A 104 -3.03 -21.36 2.71
CA MET A 104 -3.71 -20.63 1.65
C MET A 104 -4.75 -19.65 2.19
N HIS A 105 -5.55 -20.06 3.19
CA HIS A 105 -6.50 -19.15 3.86
C HIS A 105 -5.78 -17.99 4.56
N ALA A 106 -4.63 -18.23 5.19
CA ALA A 106 -3.81 -17.17 5.76
C ALA A 106 -3.27 -16.21 4.70
N CYS A 107 -2.80 -16.71 3.54
CA CYS A 107 -2.44 -15.85 2.40
C CYS A 107 -3.61 -14.97 1.94
N MET A 108 -4.79 -15.57 1.80
CA MET A 108 -6.01 -14.86 1.38
C MET A 108 -6.41 -13.78 2.39
N ALA A 109 -6.30 -14.05 3.69
CA ALA A 109 -6.58 -13.08 4.74
C ALA A 109 -5.65 -11.86 4.65
N GLY A 110 -4.35 -12.08 4.41
CA GLY A 110 -3.39 -10.99 4.18
C GLY A 110 -3.75 -10.12 2.97
N MET A 111 -4.10 -10.76 1.85
CA MET A 111 -4.54 -10.05 0.63
C MET A 111 -5.84 -9.27 0.84
N ALA A 112 -6.81 -9.85 1.53
CA ALA A 112 -8.07 -9.19 1.85
C ALA A 112 -7.86 -7.95 2.73
N LEU A 113 -6.95 -8.03 3.71
CA LEU A 113 -6.58 -6.89 4.54
C LEU A 113 -5.89 -5.78 3.71
N GLN A 114 -4.97 -6.13 2.81
CA GLN A 114 -4.36 -5.17 1.88
C GLN A 114 -5.41 -4.47 1.01
N LEU A 115 -6.36 -5.25 0.45
CA LEU A 115 -7.44 -4.72 -0.36
C LEU A 115 -8.32 -3.74 0.44
N ALA A 116 -8.72 -4.10 1.66
CA ALA A 116 -9.51 -3.23 2.52
C ALA A 116 -8.81 -1.88 2.77
N LEU A 117 -7.50 -1.90 3.06
CA LEU A 117 -6.72 -0.69 3.27
C LEU A 117 -6.62 0.18 2.00
N ILE A 118 -6.49 -0.43 0.83
CA ILE A 118 -6.47 0.28 -0.45
C ILE A 118 -7.83 0.91 -0.74
N VAL A 119 -8.93 0.20 -0.48
CA VAL A 119 -10.28 0.75 -0.65
C VAL A 119 -10.50 1.95 0.26
N VAL A 120 -10.12 1.86 1.53
CA VAL A 120 -10.18 3.00 2.46
C VAL A 120 -9.37 4.18 1.89
N PHE A 121 -8.16 3.93 1.39
CA PHE A 121 -7.36 4.97 0.77
C PHE A 121 -7.99 5.60 -0.47
N ILE A 122 -8.63 4.81 -1.34
CA ILE A 122 -9.38 5.34 -2.50
C ILE A 122 -10.48 6.30 -2.03
N VAL A 123 -11.22 5.97 -0.97
CA VAL A 123 -12.24 6.86 -0.40
C VAL A 123 -11.62 8.18 0.07
N TYR A 124 -10.47 8.13 0.75
CA TYR A 124 -9.74 9.34 1.15
C TYR A 124 -9.25 10.15 -0.06
N ALA A 125 -8.74 9.50 -1.10
CA ALA A 125 -8.27 10.14 -2.32
C ALA A 125 -9.41 10.83 -3.08
N LEU A 126 -10.56 10.16 -3.20
CA LEU A 126 -11.77 10.72 -3.82
C LEU A 126 -12.27 11.92 -3.05
N LYS A 127 -12.37 11.82 -1.72
CA LYS A 127 -12.79 12.96 -0.89
C LYS A 127 -11.85 14.15 -1.04
N PHE A 128 -10.55 13.92 -1.00
CA PHE A 128 -9.56 14.97 -1.24
C PHE A 128 -9.74 15.61 -2.64
N HIS A 129 -9.98 14.80 -3.68
CA HIS A 129 -10.24 15.29 -5.02
C HIS A 129 -11.49 16.19 -5.09
N PHE A 130 -12.60 15.76 -4.48
CA PHE A 130 -13.83 16.56 -4.40
C PHE A 130 -13.64 17.86 -3.62
N ASP A 131 -12.97 17.82 -2.47
CA ASP A 131 -12.73 19.02 -1.65
C ASP A 131 -11.86 20.03 -2.40
N THR A 132 -10.84 19.56 -3.12
CA THR A 132 -9.98 20.43 -3.94
C THR A 132 -10.76 21.06 -5.10
N HIS A 133 -11.59 20.27 -5.79
CA HIS A 133 -12.44 20.77 -6.88
C HIS A 133 -13.49 21.78 -6.38
N ARG A 134 -14.06 21.59 -5.18
CA ARG A 134 -15.01 22.54 -4.58
C ARG A 134 -14.36 23.88 -4.21
N LEU A 135 -13.10 23.86 -3.78
CA LEU A 135 -12.34 25.09 -3.48
C LEU A 135 -12.01 25.87 -4.77
N GLU A 136 -11.71 25.15 -5.86
CA GLU A 136 -11.45 25.74 -7.17
C GLU A 136 -12.69 26.42 -7.75
N VAL A 137 -13.86 25.77 -7.68
CA VAL A 137 -15.15 26.34 -8.15
C VAL A 137 -15.58 27.57 -7.35
N ARG A 138 -15.17 27.70 -6.09
CA ARG A 138 -15.48 28.86 -5.22
C ARG A 138 -14.56 30.07 -5.44
N GLY A 139 -13.71 30.06 -6.47
CA GLY A 139 -12.91 31.22 -6.87
C GLY A 139 -11.70 31.52 -5.98
N GLY A 140 -11.31 30.61 -5.07
CA GLY A 140 -10.27 30.85 -4.07
C GLY A 140 -8.83 30.53 -4.48
N GLY A 141 -8.59 30.04 -5.70
CA GLY A 141 -7.26 29.61 -6.13
C GLY A 141 -6.95 30.03 -7.56
N SER A 142 -6.19 31.12 -7.73
CA SER A 142 -5.51 31.43 -8.99
C SER A 142 -4.35 30.44 -9.19
N PHE A 143 -4.68 29.20 -9.56
CA PHE A 143 -3.67 28.22 -9.95
C PHE A 143 -3.40 28.39 -11.46
N SER A 144 -2.13 28.62 -11.81
CA SER A 144 -1.68 28.68 -13.20
C SER A 144 -2.17 27.46 -14.01
N THR A 145 -2.62 27.67 -15.24
CA THR A 145 -3.13 26.62 -16.16
C THR A 145 -2.13 25.47 -16.34
N THR A 146 -0.83 25.76 -16.36
CA THR A 146 0.24 24.76 -16.46
C THR A 146 0.34 23.89 -15.20
N TRP A 147 0.15 24.49 -14.02
CA TRP A 147 0.15 23.79 -12.74
C TRP A 147 -1.06 22.84 -12.59
N ARG A 148 -2.22 23.26 -13.11
CA ARG A 148 -3.46 22.47 -13.14
C ARG A 148 -3.32 21.19 -13.96
N SER A 149 -2.66 21.27 -15.12
CA SER A 149 -2.44 20.11 -16.00
C SER A 149 -1.54 19.05 -15.33
N SER A 150 -0.42 19.46 -14.73
CA SER A 150 0.52 18.54 -14.07
C SER A 150 -0.10 17.83 -12.86
N TRP A 151 -0.94 18.54 -12.10
CA TRP A 151 -1.69 17.96 -10.98
C TRP A 151 -2.67 16.87 -11.41
N LEU A 152 -3.45 17.13 -12.46
CA LEU A 152 -4.45 16.17 -12.96
C LEU A 152 -3.79 14.92 -13.53
N SER A 153 -2.72 15.06 -14.31
CA SER A 153 -1.94 13.91 -14.82
C SER A 153 -1.43 13.02 -13.71
N PHE A 154 -0.99 13.60 -12.60
CA PHE A 154 -0.52 12.85 -11.43
C PHE A 154 -1.65 12.12 -10.69
N LEU A 155 -2.80 12.77 -10.52
CA LEU A 155 -3.98 12.12 -9.93
C LEU A 155 -4.44 10.95 -10.79
N ILE A 156 -4.49 11.12 -12.11
CA ILE A 156 -4.84 10.06 -13.06
C ILE A 156 -3.85 8.89 -12.93
N ALA A 157 -2.55 9.17 -12.90
CA ALA A 157 -1.53 8.13 -12.69
C ALA A 157 -1.72 7.39 -11.35
N THR A 158 -2.08 8.11 -10.29
CA THR A 158 -2.36 7.53 -8.97
C THR A 158 -3.59 6.62 -9.00
N TYR A 159 -4.71 7.07 -9.61
CA TYR A 159 -5.92 6.27 -9.74
C TYR A 159 -5.74 5.05 -10.64
N ALA A 160 -5.07 5.21 -11.78
CA ALA A 160 -4.72 4.11 -12.67
C ALA A 160 -3.88 3.06 -11.93
N SER A 161 -2.95 3.51 -11.08
CA SER A 161 -2.11 2.61 -10.29
C SER A 161 -2.89 1.87 -9.21
N LEU A 162 -3.78 2.56 -8.50
CA LEU A 162 -4.66 1.93 -7.52
C LEU A 162 -5.56 0.87 -8.17
N ALA A 163 -6.12 1.16 -9.36
CA ALA A 163 -6.93 0.22 -10.10
C ALA A 163 -6.15 -1.04 -10.50
N CYS A 164 -4.91 -0.87 -10.99
CA CYS A 164 -4.03 -1.98 -11.35
C CYS A 164 -3.68 -2.86 -10.13
N ILE A 165 -3.42 -2.25 -8.97
CA ILE A 165 -3.13 -2.99 -7.73
C ILE A 165 -4.36 -3.75 -7.24
N VAL A 166 -5.54 -3.13 -7.27
CA VAL A 166 -6.81 -3.79 -6.89
C VAL A 166 -7.07 -5.00 -7.78
N LEU A 167 -6.94 -4.83 -9.11
CA LEU A 167 -7.11 -5.92 -10.08
C LEU A 167 -6.17 -7.09 -9.78
N ARG A 168 -4.89 -6.82 -9.51
CA ARG A 168 -3.92 -7.84 -9.10
C ARG A 168 -4.35 -8.57 -7.82
N ILE A 169 -4.78 -7.85 -6.78
CA ILE A 169 -5.16 -8.47 -5.50
C ILE A 169 -6.41 -9.35 -5.69
N VAL A 170 -7.39 -8.89 -6.46
CA VAL A 170 -8.60 -9.68 -6.77
C VAL A 170 -8.24 -10.94 -7.55
N TYR A 171 -7.39 -10.84 -8.59
CA TYR A 171 -6.91 -12.00 -9.32
C TYR A 171 -6.22 -13.01 -8.40
N ARG A 172 -5.33 -12.55 -7.50
CA ARG A 172 -4.65 -13.43 -6.56
C ARG A 172 -5.62 -14.10 -5.57
N ILE A 173 -6.63 -13.39 -5.07
CA ILE A 173 -7.65 -14.02 -4.21
C ILE A 173 -8.40 -15.12 -4.97
N ILE A 174 -8.76 -14.88 -6.24
CA ILE A 174 -9.44 -15.87 -7.09
C ILE A 174 -8.54 -17.08 -7.36
N GLU A 175 -7.28 -16.89 -7.72
CA GLU A 175 -6.30 -17.96 -7.97
C GLU A 175 -6.10 -18.85 -6.73
N PHE A 176 -5.99 -18.25 -5.54
CA PHE A 176 -5.85 -18.99 -4.29
C PHE A 176 -7.15 -19.72 -3.91
N SER A 177 -8.31 -19.10 -4.09
CA SER A 177 -9.62 -19.75 -3.84
C SER A 177 -9.87 -20.93 -4.79
N SER A 178 -9.46 -20.77 -6.04
CA SER A 178 -9.58 -21.76 -7.10
C SER A 178 -8.71 -22.98 -6.84
N THR A 179 -7.55 -22.80 -6.21
CA THR A 179 -6.64 -23.89 -5.85
C THR A 179 -7.15 -24.72 -4.65
N SER A 180 -7.98 -24.13 -3.77
CA SER A 180 -8.58 -24.84 -2.63
C SER A 180 -9.74 -25.74 -3.01
N THR A 181 -10.34 -25.53 -4.18
CA THR A 181 -11.49 -26.30 -4.67
C THR A 181 -10.99 -27.14 -5.84
N ALA A 182 -10.82 -28.45 -5.65
CA ALA A 182 -10.21 -29.40 -6.61
C ALA A 182 -11.02 -29.64 -7.91
N VAL A 183 -11.74 -28.62 -8.39
CA VAL A 183 -12.49 -28.63 -9.64
C VAL A 183 -11.63 -27.89 -10.67
N ASP A 184 -11.32 -28.57 -11.78
CA ASP A 184 -10.52 -28.08 -12.90
C ASP A 184 -10.85 -26.62 -13.24
N ASN A 185 -9.96 -25.71 -12.84
CA ASN A 185 -10.14 -24.29 -13.03
C ASN A 185 -9.17 -23.76 -14.09
N PRO A 186 -9.67 -23.19 -15.21
CA PRO A 186 -8.84 -22.71 -16.31
C PRO A 186 -7.95 -21.50 -15.95
N VAL A 187 -8.16 -20.90 -14.77
CA VAL A 187 -7.44 -19.71 -14.27
C VAL A 187 -6.06 -20.06 -13.71
N SER A 188 -5.92 -21.21 -13.04
CA SER A 188 -4.61 -21.74 -12.61
C SER A 188 -3.93 -22.58 -13.68
N ALA A 189 -4.70 -23.15 -14.61
CA ALA A 189 -4.17 -24.00 -15.69
C ALA A 189 -3.46 -23.20 -16.80
N ASN A 190 -3.88 -21.95 -17.05
CA ASN A 190 -3.29 -21.12 -18.11
C ASN A 190 -2.38 -20.04 -17.54
N GLU A 191 -1.07 -20.17 -17.80
CA GLU A 191 -0.06 -19.17 -17.44
C GLU A 191 -0.34 -17.79 -18.05
N SER A 192 -1.11 -17.71 -19.13
CA SER A 192 -1.47 -16.45 -19.79
C SER A 192 -2.21 -15.49 -18.85
N TYR A 193 -3.09 -15.98 -17.98
CA TYR A 193 -3.82 -15.12 -17.03
C TYR A 193 -2.88 -14.54 -15.97
N PHE A 194 -1.89 -15.31 -15.54
CA PHE A 194 -0.85 -14.83 -14.63
C PHE A 194 -0.09 -13.65 -15.25
N TYR A 195 0.38 -13.78 -16.50
CA TYR A 195 1.08 -12.68 -17.15
C TYR A 195 0.18 -11.45 -17.41
N ALA A 196 -1.08 -11.67 -17.81
CA ALA A 196 -2.00 -10.59 -18.13
C ALA A 196 -2.54 -9.85 -16.90
N LEU A 197 -2.82 -10.54 -15.79
CA LEU A 197 -3.51 -9.98 -14.63
C LEU A 197 -2.59 -9.72 -13.43
N GLU A 198 -1.35 -10.22 -13.48
CA GLU A 198 -0.36 -9.95 -12.46
C GLU A 198 0.83 -9.13 -12.96
N ALA A 199 1.46 -9.58 -14.05
CA ALA A 199 2.68 -8.95 -14.55
C ALA A 199 2.38 -7.64 -15.28
N ALA A 200 1.43 -7.66 -16.22
CA ALA A 200 1.11 -6.49 -17.03
C ALA A 200 0.64 -5.28 -16.20
N PRO A 201 -0.23 -5.42 -15.18
CA PRO A 201 -0.66 -4.28 -14.38
C PRO A 201 0.52 -3.64 -13.63
N MET A 202 1.46 -4.42 -13.12
CA MET A 202 2.61 -3.86 -12.39
C MET A 202 3.61 -3.15 -13.30
N VAL A 203 3.91 -3.74 -14.46
CA VAL A 203 4.73 -3.09 -15.47
C VAL A 203 4.09 -1.77 -15.90
N LEU A 204 2.77 -1.75 -16.11
CA LEU A 204 2.02 -0.54 -16.47
C LEU A 204 2.12 0.53 -15.39
N VAL A 205 2.00 0.17 -14.11
CA VAL A 205 2.15 1.12 -12.99
C VAL A 205 3.56 1.71 -12.93
N ILE A 206 4.58 0.87 -13.04
CA ILE A 206 5.98 1.33 -13.03
C ILE A 206 6.23 2.27 -14.21
N LEU A 207 5.73 1.91 -15.40
CA LEU A 207 5.86 2.73 -16.60
C LEU A 207 5.10 4.07 -16.45
N ALA A 208 3.89 4.05 -15.90
CA ALA A 208 3.09 5.25 -15.66
C ALA A 208 3.82 6.24 -14.76
N PHE A 209 4.47 5.78 -13.68
CA PHE A 209 5.28 6.63 -12.79
C PHE A 209 6.66 6.98 -13.34
N ASN A 210 7.15 6.26 -14.36
CA ASN A 210 8.35 6.64 -15.09
C ASN A 210 8.07 7.81 -16.05
N ILE A 211 6.92 7.78 -16.74
CA ILE A 211 6.45 8.85 -17.63
C ILE A 211 6.04 10.09 -16.82
N VAL A 212 5.20 9.89 -15.80
CA VAL A 212 4.74 10.97 -14.90
C VAL A 212 5.71 11.05 -13.72
N HIS A 213 6.90 11.60 -13.97
CA HIS A 213 7.95 11.65 -12.95
C HIS A 213 7.55 12.59 -11.79
N PRO A 214 7.36 12.08 -10.55
CA PRO A 214 6.89 12.89 -9.43
C PRO A 214 7.87 13.99 -9.03
N GLY A 215 9.16 13.81 -9.31
CA GLY A 215 10.19 14.84 -9.03
C GLY A 215 10.02 16.12 -9.86
N LEU A 216 9.30 16.08 -10.99
CA LEU A 216 9.03 17.27 -11.79
C LEU A 216 7.82 18.06 -11.28
N VAL A 217 6.94 17.43 -10.49
CA VAL A 217 5.67 18.02 -10.02
C VAL A 217 5.84 18.77 -8.69
N PHE A 218 6.91 18.51 -7.92
CA PHE A 218 7.11 19.07 -6.58
C PHE A 218 8.35 19.97 -6.43
N ILE A 219 8.65 20.81 -7.42
CA ILE A 219 9.70 21.82 -7.32
C ILE A 219 9.08 23.10 -6.72
N GLY A 220 9.32 23.37 -5.43
CA GLY A 220 8.86 24.59 -4.75
C GLY A 220 9.36 24.75 -3.31
N GLN A 221 9.48 25.99 -2.83
CA GLN A 221 10.12 26.39 -1.56
C GLN A 221 9.49 25.82 -0.26
N ASN A 222 8.36 25.10 -0.34
CA ASN A 222 7.71 24.39 0.77
C ASN A 222 7.87 22.85 0.68
N ALA A 223 8.85 22.36 -0.09
CA ALA A 223 9.02 20.93 -0.36
C ALA A 223 9.63 20.10 0.78
N ASP A 224 10.12 20.74 1.85
CA ASP A 224 10.70 20.06 3.02
C ASP A 224 9.60 19.48 3.91
N MET A 225 9.09 18.32 3.50
CA MET A 225 8.26 17.51 4.38
C MET A 225 9.18 16.70 5.32
N PRO A 226 8.97 16.72 6.65
CA PRO A 226 9.75 15.88 7.55
C PRO A 226 9.57 14.42 7.12
N GLY A 227 10.71 13.72 6.95
CA GLY A 227 10.76 12.36 6.45
C GLY A 227 9.77 11.44 7.18
N PHE A 228 9.32 10.38 6.51
CA PHE A 228 8.37 9.41 7.06
C PHE A 228 8.78 8.93 8.47
N PHE A 229 10.07 8.69 8.67
CA PHE A 229 10.63 8.32 9.97
C PHE A 229 10.54 9.44 11.01
N GLY A 230 10.88 10.67 10.65
CA GLY A 230 10.76 11.83 11.55
C GLY A 230 9.31 12.11 11.95
N THR A 231 8.38 11.91 11.03
CA THR A 231 6.94 11.95 11.29
C THR A 231 6.52 10.86 12.28
N CYS A 232 6.93 9.60 12.08
CA CYS A 232 6.63 8.49 12.98
C CYS A 232 7.16 8.77 14.39
N VAL A 233 8.42 9.18 14.50
CA VAL A 233 9.06 9.51 15.78
C VAL A 233 8.34 10.67 16.46
N ALA A 234 7.93 11.70 15.72
CA ALA A 234 7.19 12.84 16.27
C ALA A 234 5.80 12.44 16.81
N LEU A 235 5.07 11.54 16.11
CA LEU A 235 3.78 11.04 16.56
C LEU A 235 3.90 10.16 17.80
N VAL A 236 4.87 9.25 17.81
CA VAL A 236 5.15 8.37 18.96
C VAL A 236 5.55 9.23 20.16
N ARG A 237 6.45 10.21 19.97
CA ARG A 237 6.86 11.15 21.02
C ARG A 237 5.69 11.97 21.56
N ARG A 238 4.78 12.45 20.70
CA ARG A 238 3.56 13.15 21.15
C ARG A 238 2.65 12.27 21.99
N ARG A 239 2.42 11.01 21.59
CA ARG A 239 1.60 10.07 22.39
C ARG A 239 2.23 9.72 23.72
N ILE A 240 3.55 9.55 23.77
CA ILE A 240 4.29 9.27 25.01
C ILE A 240 4.21 10.49 25.94
N GLY A 241 4.50 11.69 25.45
CA GLY A 241 4.41 12.91 26.25
C GLY A 241 2.99 13.20 26.76
N GLN A 242 1.96 12.87 25.97
CA GLN A 242 0.57 13.04 26.41
C GLN A 242 0.19 12.05 27.52
N LYS A 243 0.71 10.80 27.49
CA LYS A 243 0.52 9.81 28.57
C LYS A 243 1.22 10.20 29.86
N GLU A 244 2.44 10.73 29.76
CA GLU A 244 3.21 11.23 30.92
C GLU A 244 2.49 12.40 31.61
N LEU A 245 1.90 13.31 30.84
CA LEU A 245 1.14 14.45 31.37
C LEU A 245 -0.14 14.03 32.09
N THR A 246 -0.92 13.08 31.54
CA THR A 246 -2.10 12.55 32.26
C THR A 246 -1.70 11.80 33.52
N GLN A 247 -0.60 11.03 33.48
CA GLN A 247 -0.12 10.27 34.64
C GLN A 247 0.45 11.19 35.74
N SER A 248 1.06 12.33 35.39
CA SER A 248 1.46 13.35 36.37
C SER A 248 0.26 14.03 36.99
N SER A 249 -0.73 14.43 36.18
CA SER A 249 -1.95 15.07 36.67
C SER A 249 -2.78 14.16 37.58
N GLU A 250 -2.81 12.85 37.32
CA GLU A 250 -3.51 11.87 38.15
C GLU A 250 -2.78 11.64 39.48
N LYS A 251 -1.45 11.66 39.49
CA LYS A 251 -0.65 11.59 40.73
C LYS A 251 -0.83 12.83 41.61
N ASP A 252 -0.89 14.01 41.00
CA ASP A 252 -1.08 15.27 41.73
C ASP A 252 -2.51 15.37 42.31
N GLU A 253 -3.53 14.84 41.62
CA GLU A 253 -4.91 14.75 42.15
C GLU A 253 -5.06 13.75 43.30
N VAL A 254 -4.36 12.62 43.26
CA VAL A 254 -4.36 11.64 44.37
C VAL A 254 -3.67 12.24 45.60
N PHE A 255 -2.54 12.93 45.42
CA PHE A 255 -1.81 13.57 46.52
C PHE A 255 -2.61 14.70 47.19
N MET A 256 -3.48 15.40 46.46
CA MET A 256 -4.38 16.43 46.99
C MET A 256 -5.61 15.88 47.74
N LYS A 257 -5.96 14.60 47.55
CA LYS A 257 -7.08 13.95 48.26
C LYS A 257 -6.67 13.31 49.58
N ASP A 258 -5.38 13.10 49.79
CA ASP A 258 -4.81 12.47 50.98
C ASP A 258 -4.30 13.47 52.05
N VAL A 259 -4.57 14.78 51.86
CA VAL A 259 -4.30 15.89 52.81
C VAL A 259 -5.61 16.47 53.33
#